data_AF-A0A7S1Y1S8-F1
#
_entry.id   AF-A0A7S1Y1S8-F1
#
_cell.length_a   1.000
_cell.length_b   1.000
_cell.length_c   1.000
_cell.angle_alpha   90.00
_cell.angle_beta   90.00
_cell.angle_gamma   90.00
#
_symmetry.space_group_name_H-M   'P 1'
#
loop_
_entity.id
_entity.type
_entity.pdbx_description
1 polymer ?
#
loop_
_entity_poly.entity_id
_entity_poly.type
_entity_poly.pdbx_seq_one_letter_code
_entity_poly.pdbx_strand_id
1 'polypeptide(L)'
;ITYNVVINAWAKSGGKGAAREAEKLLSKMHTLHKYGDDVKPNVVTYGAVIDAHAKSGDSSAAARADNLLADMIRLYQSDPILHADLKPNTYVFNTVINCWAKSKEQDAASKAEEMLVAMGQLHTSGIPNLKPDAFTYTAVIDAWAKSGYRGAAARADQLLDKMEAKYLAGDTDLKPNTFTYNAVINALAKSGEPGAAARAERVLQNMVNRHGQGSNSNHEDVVKPTTINFNTVLDAWAKSGGGRAAAERAEEILEWMDRLHKAGNKDVKPDTITFNAVLDAWARSGDRMAPHRAEQILHHMDDLYKAGNKMVKPDTYTYNTLINAWAKSGERGSAARAEHVLGVMERRFRDGDKDYKPNTRTHTSVIDAWAKSGEPGAAKRAEQILMAMHTNFQRTGDSDTKPNVHTANAVCNACAFTKIESDRMEALTIAFRVFDWIRSQSDMRSDAYTYTILLSVCANLLPREDRLSRYNHAQALFESCRKEGYVNDFVLRKLRQTVTEEEYLQLVEYRGDNAHHMPTEWTRNVRGGGGRSYKSNNSNWSSKSRRRR
;
A
#
# COMPACT_ATOMS: atom_id res chain seq x y z
N ILE A 1 29.50 -33.87 -14.97
CA ILE A 1 29.73 -32.82 -13.94
C ILE A 1 29.84 -31.41 -14.55
N THR A 2 30.42 -31.23 -15.74
CA THR A 2 30.61 -29.92 -16.42
C THR A 2 29.32 -29.13 -16.73
N TYR A 3 28.28 -29.76 -17.26
CA TYR A 3 27.03 -29.06 -17.61
C TYR A 3 26.26 -28.52 -16.40
N ASN A 4 26.08 -29.34 -15.35
CA ASN A 4 25.37 -28.92 -14.13
C ASN A 4 26.06 -27.73 -13.44
N VAL A 5 27.39 -27.66 -13.47
CA VAL A 5 28.14 -26.52 -12.93
C VAL A 5 27.87 -25.25 -13.74
N VAL A 6 27.88 -25.33 -15.07
CA VAL A 6 27.59 -24.18 -15.95
C VAL A 6 26.14 -23.71 -15.79
N ILE A 7 25.17 -24.64 -15.74
CA ILE A 7 23.76 -24.32 -15.52
C ILE A 7 23.56 -23.67 -14.13
N ASN A 8 24.21 -24.19 -13.09
CA ASN A 8 24.16 -23.58 -11.75
C ASN A 8 24.84 -22.21 -11.71
N ALA A 9 25.92 -22.00 -12.49
CA ALA A 9 26.54 -20.68 -12.62
C ALA A 9 25.58 -19.68 -13.27
N TRP A 10 24.83 -20.09 -14.30
CA TRP A 10 23.75 -19.28 -14.88
C TRP A 10 22.62 -19.02 -13.87
N ALA A 11 22.20 -20.02 -13.10
CA ALA A 11 21.19 -19.84 -12.07
C ALA A 11 21.63 -18.83 -11.00
N LYS A 12 22.90 -18.88 -10.59
CA LYS A 12 23.47 -17.95 -9.61
C LYS A 12 23.72 -16.54 -10.16
N SER A 13 23.94 -16.38 -11.48
CA SER A 13 24.23 -15.07 -12.06
C SER A 13 23.02 -14.14 -12.09
N GLY A 14 21.79 -14.68 -12.12
CA GLY A 14 20.55 -13.90 -12.12
C GLY A 14 20.40 -12.93 -13.30
N GLY A 15 21.23 -13.07 -14.34
CA GLY A 15 21.27 -12.16 -15.48
C GLY A 15 20.04 -12.25 -16.39
N LYS A 16 19.71 -11.16 -17.09
CA LYS A 16 18.67 -11.16 -18.13
C LYS A 16 19.08 -12.14 -19.24
N GLY A 17 18.34 -13.24 -19.38
CA GLY A 17 18.62 -14.30 -20.35
C GLY A 17 19.32 -15.54 -19.78
N ALA A 18 19.80 -15.51 -18.53
CA ALA A 18 20.47 -16.66 -17.89
C ALA A 18 19.58 -17.91 -17.86
N ALA A 19 18.29 -17.74 -17.59
CA ALA A 19 17.34 -18.85 -17.59
C ALA A 19 17.12 -19.47 -18.98
N ARG A 20 17.16 -18.66 -20.06
CA ARG A 20 17.05 -19.17 -21.43
C ARG A 20 18.30 -19.95 -21.85
N GLU A 21 19.48 -19.48 -21.45
CA GLU A 21 20.73 -20.21 -21.71
C GLU A 21 20.80 -21.52 -20.91
N ALA A 22 20.35 -21.51 -19.65
CA ALA A 22 20.21 -22.71 -18.83
C ALA A 22 19.28 -23.75 -19.49
N GLU A 23 18.14 -23.31 -20.03
CA GLU A 23 17.19 -24.17 -20.74
C GLU A 23 17.74 -24.71 -22.07
N LYS A 24 18.46 -23.88 -22.85
CA LYS A 24 19.17 -24.35 -24.06
C LYS A 24 20.19 -25.45 -23.73
N LEU A 25 20.93 -25.32 -22.63
CA LEU A 25 21.88 -26.33 -22.19
C LEU A 25 21.17 -27.63 -21.79
N LEU A 26 20.03 -27.55 -21.12
CA LEU A 26 19.20 -28.73 -20.82
C LEU A 26 18.72 -29.43 -22.10
N SER A 27 18.24 -28.69 -23.10
CA SER A 27 17.85 -29.25 -24.39
C SER A 27 19.03 -29.90 -25.11
N LYS A 28 20.21 -29.27 -25.06
CA LYS A 28 21.44 -29.85 -25.62
C LYS A 28 21.81 -31.16 -24.94
N MET A 29 21.70 -31.25 -23.61
CA MET A 29 21.96 -32.51 -22.88
C MET A 29 21.01 -33.62 -23.31
N HIS A 30 19.71 -33.34 -23.49
CA HIS A 30 18.75 -34.32 -24.00
C HIS A 30 19.13 -34.83 -25.41
N THR A 31 19.53 -33.92 -26.30
CA THR A 31 19.95 -34.26 -27.65
C THR A 31 21.19 -35.16 -27.64
N LEU A 32 22.23 -34.79 -26.89
CA LEU A 32 23.47 -35.56 -26.80
C LEU A 32 23.20 -36.97 -26.23
N HIS A 33 22.41 -37.07 -25.16
CA HIS A 33 22.02 -38.36 -24.59
C HIS A 33 21.30 -39.26 -25.61
N LYS A 34 20.37 -38.68 -26.39
CA LYS A 34 19.64 -39.38 -27.44
C LYS A 34 20.55 -39.94 -28.53
N TYR A 35 21.67 -39.28 -28.81
CA TYR A 35 22.67 -39.71 -29.81
C TYR A 35 23.78 -40.60 -29.23
N GLY A 36 23.64 -41.07 -27.99
CA GLY A 36 24.53 -42.06 -27.39
C GLY A 36 25.66 -41.48 -26.53
N ASP A 37 25.68 -40.17 -26.27
CA ASP A 37 26.64 -39.58 -25.33
C ASP A 37 26.25 -39.86 -23.88
N ASP A 38 27.25 -39.97 -23.01
CA ASP A 38 27.11 -40.18 -21.56
C ASP A 38 26.71 -38.90 -20.79
N VAL A 39 25.90 -38.04 -21.42
CA VAL A 39 25.47 -36.73 -20.88
C VAL A 39 23.97 -36.74 -20.65
N LYS A 40 23.53 -37.34 -19.54
CA LYS A 40 22.11 -37.48 -19.19
C LYS A 40 21.65 -36.37 -18.21
N PRO A 41 20.55 -35.64 -18.51
CA PRO A 41 19.90 -34.76 -17.54
C PRO A 41 19.43 -35.53 -16.30
N ASN A 42 19.57 -34.93 -15.12
CA ASN A 42 19.07 -35.49 -13.87
C ASN A 42 18.29 -34.45 -13.05
N VAL A 43 17.74 -34.85 -11.89
CA VAL A 43 16.97 -33.96 -11.02
C VAL A 43 17.74 -32.69 -10.61
N VAL A 44 19.07 -32.77 -10.49
CA VAL A 44 19.93 -31.62 -10.19
C VAL A 44 19.99 -30.66 -11.39
N THR A 45 20.07 -31.19 -12.61
CA THR A 45 20.02 -30.39 -13.86
C THR A 45 18.70 -29.62 -13.94
N TYR A 46 17.56 -30.30 -13.80
CA TYR A 46 16.24 -29.66 -13.82
C TYR A 46 16.08 -28.63 -12.71
N GLY A 47 16.47 -28.96 -11.48
CA GLY A 47 16.42 -28.05 -10.34
C GLY A 47 17.23 -26.77 -10.56
N ALA A 48 18.39 -26.85 -11.21
CA ALA A 48 19.22 -25.69 -11.52
C ALA A 48 18.60 -24.80 -12.62
N VAL A 49 17.98 -25.37 -13.65
CA VAL A 49 17.27 -24.59 -14.69
C VAL A 49 16.02 -23.91 -14.12
N ILE A 50 15.26 -24.62 -13.28
CA ILE A 50 14.10 -24.09 -12.59
C ILE A 50 14.50 -22.93 -11.65
N ASP A 51 15.58 -23.09 -10.89
CA ASP A 51 16.12 -22.01 -10.04
C ASP A 51 16.59 -20.80 -10.87
N ALA A 52 17.16 -21.03 -12.06
CA ALA A 52 17.49 -19.95 -12.98
C ALA A 52 16.25 -19.17 -13.43
N HIS A 53 15.14 -19.84 -13.77
CA HIS A 53 13.86 -19.16 -14.05
C HIS A 53 13.36 -18.41 -12.82
N ALA A 54 13.38 -19.02 -11.63
CA ALA A 54 12.94 -18.41 -10.37
C ALA A 54 13.73 -17.13 -10.00
N LYS A 55 14.98 -16.99 -10.47
CA LYS A 55 15.83 -15.82 -10.27
C LYS A 55 15.80 -14.81 -11.41
N SER A 56 15.26 -15.18 -12.58
CA SER A 56 15.28 -14.33 -13.78
C SER A 56 14.38 -13.10 -13.72
N GLY A 57 13.32 -13.14 -12.89
CA GLY A 57 12.31 -12.08 -12.82
C GLY A 57 11.46 -11.91 -14.09
N ASP A 58 11.58 -12.84 -15.07
CA ASP A 58 10.72 -12.88 -16.26
C ASP A 58 9.28 -13.20 -15.84
N SER A 59 8.29 -12.50 -16.40
CA SER A 59 6.87 -12.75 -16.13
C SER A 59 6.48 -14.20 -16.42
N SER A 60 7.04 -14.79 -17.48
CA SER A 60 6.79 -16.18 -17.89
C SER A 60 7.62 -17.23 -17.14
N ALA A 61 8.44 -16.82 -16.17
CA ALA A 61 9.36 -17.71 -15.47
C ALA A 61 8.65 -18.82 -14.71
N ALA A 62 7.53 -18.49 -14.03
CA ALA A 62 6.81 -19.45 -13.21
C ALA A 62 6.13 -20.54 -14.05
N ALA A 63 5.45 -20.15 -15.13
CA ALA A 63 4.87 -21.09 -16.08
C ALA A 63 5.92 -21.99 -16.75
N ARG A 64 7.10 -21.45 -17.09
CA ARG A 64 8.20 -22.28 -17.64
C ARG A 64 8.79 -23.23 -16.60
N ALA A 65 8.99 -22.77 -15.38
CA ALA A 65 9.46 -23.60 -14.27
C ALA A 65 8.48 -24.76 -13.97
N ASP A 66 7.17 -24.48 -14.04
CA ASP A 66 6.11 -25.48 -13.88
C ASP A 66 6.13 -26.52 -15.01
N ASN A 67 6.21 -26.08 -16.27
CA ASN A 67 6.33 -26.98 -17.42
C ASN A 67 7.57 -27.89 -17.34
N LEU A 68 8.72 -27.35 -16.93
CA LEU A 68 9.95 -28.13 -16.75
C LEU A 68 9.81 -29.19 -15.66
N LEU A 69 9.11 -28.90 -14.57
CA LEU A 69 8.81 -29.87 -13.52
C LEU A 69 7.83 -30.94 -14.03
N ALA A 70 6.79 -30.55 -14.76
CA ALA A 70 5.84 -31.48 -15.37
C ALA A 70 6.52 -32.43 -16.36
N ASP A 71 7.42 -31.92 -17.21
CA ASP A 71 8.22 -32.73 -18.13
C ASP A 71 9.12 -33.72 -17.40
N MET A 72 9.80 -33.28 -16.33
CA MET A 72 10.63 -34.16 -15.48
C MET A 72 9.82 -35.30 -14.86
N ILE A 73 8.65 -34.98 -14.30
CA ILE A 73 7.75 -35.95 -13.68
C ILE A 73 7.23 -36.93 -14.73
N ARG A 74 6.84 -36.45 -15.92
CA ARG A 74 6.36 -37.28 -17.02
C ARG A 74 7.42 -38.28 -17.49
N LEU A 75 8.67 -37.84 -17.65
CA LEU A 75 9.79 -38.73 -18.03
C LEU A 75 10.00 -39.81 -16.96
N TYR A 76 10.05 -39.42 -15.68
CA TYR A 76 10.15 -40.37 -14.57
C TYR A 76 9.00 -41.39 -14.55
N GLN A 77 7.76 -40.94 -14.77
CA GLN A 77 6.58 -41.81 -14.79
C GLN A 77 6.53 -42.74 -16.01
N SER A 78 7.10 -42.34 -17.15
CA SER A 78 7.10 -43.17 -18.36
C SER A 78 7.96 -44.44 -18.22
N ASP A 79 9.10 -44.34 -17.53
CA ASP A 79 9.95 -45.49 -17.19
C ASP A 79 10.75 -45.17 -15.91
N PRO A 80 10.26 -45.58 -14.73
CA PRO A 80 10.92 -45.30 -13.45
C PRO A 80 12.29 -45.95 -13.30
N ILE A 81 12.59 -47.00 -14.07
CA ILE A 81 13.88 -47.71 -14.02
C ILE A 81 14.90 -46.96 -14.88
N LEU A 82 14.54 -46.63 -16.11
CA LEU A 82 15.41 -45.89 -17.03
C LEU A 82 15.64 -44.45 -16.55
N HIS A 83 14.64 -43.82 -15.95
CA HIS A 83 14.67 -42.43 -15.50
C HIS A 83 14.80 -42.26 -13.99
N ALA A 84 15.41 -43.23 -13.29
CA ALA A 84 15.63 -43.17 -11.84
C ALA A 84 16.34 -41.87 -11.37
N ASP A 85 17.23 -41.30 -12.19
CA ASP A 85 17.94 -40.04 -11.92
C ASP A 85 17.04 -38.79 -11.94
N LEU A 86 15.82 -38.91 -12.47
CA LEU A 86 14.81 -37.85 -12.55
C LEU A 86 13.77 -37.96 -11.43
N LYS A 87 13.97 -38.86 -10.46
CA LYS A 87 13.06 -39.02 -9.31
C LYS A 87 12.79 -37.66 -8.65
N PRO A 88 11.54 -37.17 -8.65
CA PRO A 88 11.21 -35.88 -8.08
C PRO A 88 11.53 -35.80 -6.58
N ASN A 89 11.98 -34.65 -6.12
CA ASN A 89 12.30 -34.39 -4.71
C ASN A 89 11.73 -33.05 -4.24
N THR A 90 11.74 -32.83 -2.92
CA THR A 90 11.17 -31.64 -2.29
C THR A 90 11.83 -30.33 -2.75
N TYR A 91 13.12 -30.35 -3.05
CA TYR A 91 13.85 -29.17 -3.51
C TYR A 91 13.28 -28.61 -4.83
N VAL A 92 13.06 -29.47 -5.84
CA VAL A 92 12.57 -28.99 -7.14
C VAL A 92 11.15 -28.44 -7.04
N PHE A 93 10.26 -29.10 -6.28
CA PHE A 93 8.91 -28.61 -6.01
C PHE A 93 8.91 -27.27 -5.27
N ASN A 94 9.68 -27.16 -4.19
CA ASN A 94 9.81 -25.92 -3.42
C ASN A 94 10.34 -24.77 -4.28
N THR A 95 11.22 -25.05 -5.24
CA THR A 95 11.75 -24.04 -6.17
C THR A 95 10.67 -23.53 -7.13
N VAL A 96 9.84 -24.42 -7.70
CA VAL A 96 8.70 -24.02 -8.55
C VAL A 96 7.65 -23.24 -7.77
N ILE A 97 7.28 -23.70 -6.57
CA ILE A 97 6.32 -23.00 -5.70
C ILE A 97 6.83 -21.60 -5.34
N ASN A 98 8.11 -21.46 -5.00
CA ASN A 98 8.71 -20.15 -4.74
C ASN A 98 8.76 -19.27 -6.01
N CYS A 99 8.93 -19.88 -7.19
CA CYS A 99 8.82 -19.15 -8.46
C CYS A 99 7.42 -18.58 -8.66
N TRP A 100 6.38 -19.38 -8.40
CA TRP A 100 4.99 -18.91 -8.38
C TRP A 100 4.76 -17.83 -7.32
N ALA A 101 5.29 -17.97 -6.09
CA ALA A 101 5.16 -16.97 -5.02
C ALA A 101 5.79 -15.61 -5.36
N LYS A 102 6.78 -15.58 -6.26
CA LYS A 102 7.40 -14.36 -6.78
C LYS A 102 6.73 -13.82 -8.05
N SER A 103 5.88 -14.62 -8.69
CA SER A 103 5.16 -14.21 -9.90
C SER A 103 4.15 -13.11 -9.58
N LYS A 104 3.88 -12.27 -10.58
CA LYS A 104 2.83 -11.23 -10.52
C LYS A 104 1.59 -11.63 -11.33
N GLU A 105 1.56 -12.86 -11.84
CA GLU A 105 0.40 -13.41 -12.54
C GLU A 105 -0.79 -13.58 -11.57
N GLN A 106 -2.00 -13.45 -12.08
CA GLN A 106 -3.21 -13.41 -11.24
C GLN A 106 -3.55 -14.76 -10.61
N ASP A 107 -3.24 -15.85 -11.30
CA ASP A 107 -3.46 -17.24 -10.90
C ASP A 107 -2.26 -17.86 -10.17
N ALA A 108 -1.18 -17.10 -9.96
CA ALA A 108 0.06 -17.60 -9.37
C ALA A 108 -0.12 -18.27 -8.00
N ALA A 109 -0.98 -17.72 -7.14
CA ALA A 109 -1.25 -18.31 -5.83
C ALA A 109 -2.04 -19.62 -5.91
N SER A 110 -3.01 -19.70 -6.84
CA SER A 110 -3.75 -20.94 -7.11
C SER A 110 -2.82 -22.02 -7.66
N LYS A 111 -1.91 -21.66 -8.58
CA LYS A 111 -0.89 -22.56 -9.14
C LYS A 111 0.09 -23.06 -8.08
N ALA A 112 0.55 -22.19 -7.19
CA ALA A 112 1.39 -22.59 -6.05
C ALA A 112 0.66 -23.61 -5.15
N GLU A 113 -0.64 -23.43 -4.92
CA GLU A 113 -1.43 -24.36 -4.12
C GLU A 113 -1.72 -25.69 -4.86
N GLU A 114 -1.99 -25.65 -6.16
CA GLU A 114 -2.10 -26.85 -7.00
C GLU A 114 -0.83 -27.71 -6.90
N MET A 115 0.35 -27.09 -6.89
CA MET A 115 1.63 -27.78 -6.72
C MET A 115 1.80 -28.42 -5.34
N LEU A 116 1.34 -27.75 -4.28
CA LEU A 116 1.32 -28.34 -2.93
C LEU A 116 0.42 -29.58 -2.87
N VAL A 117 -0.74 -29.55 -3.55
CA VAL A 117 -1.65 -30.70 -3.63
C VAL A 117 -1.02 -31.83 -4.44
N ALA A 118 -0.42 -31.53 -5.60
CA ALA A 118 0.26 -32.50 -6.46
C ALA A 118 1.42 -33.20 -5.72
N MET A 119 2.23 -32.43 -4.99
CA MET A 119 3.31 -32.96 -4.15
C MET A 119 2.76 -33.93 -3.09
N GLY A 120 1.66 -33.58 -2.42
CA GLY A 120 0.99 -34.46 -1.46
C GLY A 120 0.42 -35.74 -2.08
N GLN A 121 -0.13 -35.68 -3.30
CA GLN A 121 -0.62 -36.86 -4.01
C GLN A 121 0.53 -37.81 -4.37
N LEU A 122 1.64 -37.28 -4.92
CA LEU A 122 2.82 -38.07 -5.27
C LEU A 122 3.50 -38.72 -4.06
N HIS A 123 3.47 -38.05 -2.90
CA HIS A 123 3.88 -38.65 -1.64
C HIS A 123 3.08 -39.93 -1.33
N THR A 124 1.75 -39.84 -1.42
CA THR A 124 0.85 -40.95 -1.11
C THR A 124 0.83 -42.05 -2.18
N SER A 125 1.13 -41.73 -3.44
CA SER A 125 0.96 -42.64 -4.57
C SER A 125 2.24 -43.37 -5.03
N GLY A 126 3.41 -43.08 -4.44
CA GLY A 126 4.62 -43.87 -4.76
C GLY A 126 5.98 -43.22 -4.55
N ILE A 127 6.08 -41.98 -4.03
CA ILE A 127 7.36 -41.33 -3.73
C ILE A 127 7.42 -40.95 -2.23
N PRO A 128 7.79 -41.88 -1.33
CA PRO A 128 7.68 -41.69 0.12
C PRO A 128 8.44 -40.45 0.64
N ASN A 129 9.55 -40.08 0.01
CA ASN A 129 10.38 -38.96 0.46
C ASN A 129 9.95 -37.59 -0.13
N LEU A 130 8.91 -37.54 -0.97
CA LEU A 130 8.41 -36.29 -1.57
C LEU A 130 7.28 -35.68 -0.73
N LYS A 131 7.58 -35.39 0.53
CA LYS A 131 6.59 -34.88 1.49
C LYS A 131 6.66 -33.35 1.58
N PRO A 132 5.52 -32.63 1.49
CA PRO A 132 5.50 -31.19 1.75
C PRO A 132 6.00 -30.89 3.16
N ASP A 133 6.86 -29.89 3.29
CA ASP A 133 7.45 -29.45 4.55
C ASP A 133 6.99 -28.02 4.92
N ALA A 134 7.49 -27.50 6.05
CA ALA A 134 7.18 -26.15 6.49
C ALA A 134 7.57 -25.06 5.46
N PHE A 135 8.62 -25.29 4.67
CA PHE A 135 9.00 -24.38 3.60
C PHE A 135 7.97 -24.40 2.47
N THR A 136 7.49 -25.58 2.07
CA THR A 136 6.45 -25.73 1.05
C THR A 136 5.19 -24.96 1.41
N TYR A 137 4.64 -25.16 2.62
CA TYR A 137 3.43 -24.46 3.07
C TYR A 137 3.66 -22.95 3.18
N THR A 138 4.78 -22.52 3.74
CA THR A 138 5.10 -21.09 3.89
C THR A 138 5.18 -20.39 2.54
N ALA A 139 5.78 -21.02 1.52
CA ALA A 139 5.86 -20.45 0.18
C ALA A 139 4.48 -20.29 -0.49
N VAL A 140 3.56 -21.25 -0.31
CA VAL A 140 2.17 -21.12 -0.82
C VAL A 140 1.40 -20.04 -0.08
N ILE A 141 1.53 -19.95 1.25
CA ILE A 141 0.91 -18.89 2.05
C ILE A 141 1.42 -17.52 1.61
N ASP A 142 2.73 -17.38 1.38
CA ASP A 142 3.33 -16.15 0.89
C ASP A 142 2.86 -15.80 -0.54
N ALA A 143 2.65 -16.79 -1.41
CA ALA A 143 2.04 -16.59 -2.73
C ALA A 143 0.62 -16.01 -2.60
N TRP A 144 -0.22 -16.57 -1.72
CA TRP A 144 -1.54 -16.01 -1.42
C TRP A 144 -1.45 -14.60 -0.83
N ALA A 145 -0.53 -14.35 0.11
CA ALA A 145 -0.33 -13.05 0.73
C ALA A 145 0.03 -11.94 -0.28
N LYS A 146 0.69 -12.32 -1.39
CA LYS A 146 1.16 -11.41 -2.45
C LYS A 146 0.19 -11.26 -3.62
N SER A 147 -0.76 -12.18 -3.81
CA SER A 147 -1.61 -12.21 -5.01
C SER A 147 -2.63 -11.07 -5.10
N GLY A 148 -3.04 -10.51 -3.95
CA GLY A 148 -4.13 -9.52 -3.90
C GLY A 148 -5.51 -10.08 -4.27
N TYR A 149 -5.65 -11.41 -4.38
CA TYR A 149 -6.91 -12.09 -4.67
C TYR A 149 -7.91 -11.93 -3.51
N ARG A 150 -9.20 -11.74 -3.82
CA ARG A 150 -10.25 -11.67 -2.79
C ARG A 150 -10.43 -13.04 -2.15
N GLY A 151 -10.27 -13.16 -0.84
CA GLY A 151 -10.26 -14.46 -0.15
C GLY A 151 -8.85 -15.05 0.02
N ALA A 152 -7.79 -14.38 -0.45
CA ALA A 152 -6.41 -14.82 -0.20
C ALA A 152 -6.11 -14.96 1.31
N ALA A 153 -6.67 -14.05 2.12
CA ALA A 153 -6.57 -14.13 3.57
C ALA A 153 -7.28 -15.36 4.17
N ALA A 154 -8.42 -15.77 3.60
CA ALA A 154 -9.10 -17.00 4.01
C ALA A 154 -8.27 -18.23 3.65
N ARG A 155 -7.66 -18.26 2.47
CA ARG A 155 -6.77 -19.35 2.03
C ARG A 155 -5.51 -19.46 2.89
N ALA A 156 -4.85 -18.34 3.16
CA ALA A 156 -3.67 -18.30 4.02
C ALA A 156 -3.95 -18.85 5.43
N ASP A 157 -5.09 -18.48 6.03
CA ASP A 157 -5.53 -18.95 7.35
C ASP A 157 -5.81 -20.47 7.33
N GLN A 158 -6.56 -20.95 6.33
CA GLN A 158 -6.85 -22.39 6.16
C GLN A 158 -5.58 -23.24 5.97
N LEU A 159 -4.58 -22.73 5.25
CA LEU A 159 -3.32 -23.42 5.04
C LEU A 159 -2.50 -23.50 6.34
N LEU A 160 -2.54 -22.46 7.17
CA LEU A 160 -1.93 -22.49 8.51
C LEU A 160 -2.64 -23.48 9.42
N ASP A 161 -3.98 -23.47 9.48
CA ASP A 161 -4.77 -24.43 10.27
C ASP A 161 -4.44 -25.88 9.86
N LYS A 162 -4.34 -26.14 8.56
CA LYS A 162 -3.98 -27.46 8.02
C LYS A 162 -2.56 -27.87 8.40
N MET A 163 -1.62 -26.93 8.33
CA MET A 163 -0.22 -27.16 8.73
C MET A 163 -0.12 -27.45 10.23
N GLU A 164 -0.82 -26.66 11.05
CA GLU A 164 -0.89 -26.86 12.51
C GLU A 164 -1.54 -28.18 12.90
N ALA A 165 -2.66 -28.54 12.27
CA ALA A 165 -3.35 -29.80 12.56
C ALA A 165 -2.46 -31.02 12.27
N LYS A 166 -1.70 -30.99 11.16
CA LYS A 166 -0.76 -32.06 10.83
C LYS A 166 0.43 -32.12 11.78
N TYR A 167 0.97 -30.97 12.18
CA TYR A 167 2.03 -30.90 13.19
C TYR A 167 1.57 -31.50 14.52
N LEU A 168 0.38 -31.12 14.99
CA LEU A 168 -0.21 -31.67 16.22
C LEU A 168 -0.54 -33.18 16.11
N ALA A 169 -0.78 -33.68 14.90
CA ALA A 169 -0.95 -35.11 14.62
C ALA A 169 0.38 -35.90 14.57
N GLY A 170 1.53 -35.26 14.83
CA GLY A 170 2.84 -35.89 14.92
C GLY A 170 3.78 -35.62 13.74
N ASP A 171 3.39 -34.79 12.78
CA ASP A 171 4.24 -34.42 11.64
C ASP A 171 5.21 -33.29 11.98
N THR A 172 6.39 -33.63 12.50
CA THR A 172 7.40 -32.66 12.95
C THR A 172 7.95 -31.77 11.83
N ASP A 173 7.91 -32.22 10.57
CA ASP A 173 8.42 -31.47 9.41
C ASP A 173 7.52 -30.27 9.05
N LEU A 174 6.30 -30.26 9.58
CA LEU A 174 5.28 -29.23 9.35
C LEU A 174 5.13 -28.25 10.52
N LYS A 175 6.11 -28.18 11.42
CA LYS A 175 6.10 -27.19 12.50
C LYS A 175 6.10 -25.76 11.93
N PRO A 176 5.05 -24.93 12.18
CA PRO A 176 5.02 -23.56 11.71
C PRO A 176 6.13 -22.73 12.35
N ASN A 177 6.77 -21.87 11.57
CA ASN A 177 7.85 -21.00 12.03
C ASN A 177 7.44 -19.52 11.95
N THR A 178 8.33 -18.62 12.38
CA THR A 178 8.08 -17.17 12.36
C THR A 178 7.71 -16.64 10.97
N PHE A 179 8.28 -17.19 9.89
CA PHE A 179 7.94 -16.78 8.53
C PHE A 179 6.52 -17.19 8.14
N THR A 180 6.08 -18.39 8.55
CA THR A 180 4.72 -18.87 8.31
C THR A 180 3.69 -17.94 8.94
N TYR A 181 3.81 -17.64 10.23
CA TYR A 181 2.90 -16.72 10.93
C TYR A 181 2.92 -15.31 10.33
N ASN A 182 4.11 -14.79 10.00
CA ASN A 182 4.23 -13.48 9.39
C ASN A 182 3.52 -13.40 8.02
N ALA A 183 3.64 -14.44 7.19
CA ALA A 183 2.99 -14.49 5.89
C ALA A 183 1.46 -14.46 6.02
N VAL A 184 0.88 -15.19 6.98
CA VAL A 184 -0.57 -15.17 7.24
C VAL A 184 -1.04 -13.82 7.78
N ILE A 185 -0.35 -13.27 8.78
CA ILE A 185 -0.66 -11.94 9.35
C ILE A 185 -0.63 -10.87 8.24
N ASN A 186 0.37 -10.90 7.37
CA ASN A 186 0.51 -9.99 6.24
C ASN A 186 -0.61 -10.16 5.20
N ALA A 187 -1.02 -11.40 4.91
CA ALA A 187 -2.16 -11.69 4.03
C ALA A 187 -3.46 -11.09 4.59
N LEU A 188 -3.71 -11.29 5.89
CA LEU A 188 -4.86 -10.75 6.60
C LEU A 188 -4.84 -9.21 6.61
N ALA A 189 -3.71 -8.60 6.96
CA ALA A 189 -3.53 -7.15 7.02
C ALA A 189 -3.79 -6.46 5.67
N LYS A 190 -3.39 -7.10 4.56
CA LYS A 190 -3.55 -6.54 3.20
C LYS A 190 -4.92 -6.79 2.58
N SER A 191 -5.68 -7.77 3.08
CA SER A 191 -6.96 -8.17 2.47
C SER A 191 -8.01 -7.05 2.48
N GLY A 192 -8.02 -6.22 3.53
CA GLY A 192 -9.10 -5.27 3.80
C GLY A 192 -10.47 -5.96 3.98
N GLU A 193 -10.50 -7.26 4.25
CA GLU A 193 -11.73 -8.00 4.57
C GLU A 193 -12.25 -7.61 5.95
N PRO A 194 -13.57 -7.52 6.15
CA PRO A 194 -14.15 -7.28 7.48
C PRO A 194 -13.65 -8.33 8.49
N GLY A 195 -13.22 -7.88 9.67
CA GLY A 195 -12.70 -8.77 10.71
C GLY A 195 -11.30 -9.34 10.45
N ALA A 196 -10.63 -8.99 9.34
CA ALA A 196 -9.27 -9.47 9.06
C ALA A 196 -8.25 -9.01 10.12
N ALA A 197 -8.39 -7.80 10.66
CA ALA A 197 -7.51 -7.30 11.73
C ALA A 197 -7.62 -8.14 13.01
N ALA A 198 -8.85 -8.48 13.43
CA ALA A 198 -9.08 -9.35 14.58
C ALA A 198 -8.55 -10.78 14.34
N ARG A 199 -8.70 -11.31 13.12
CA ARG A 199 -8.09 -12.60 12.75
C ARG A 199 -6.57 -12.54 12.81
N ALA A 200 -5.94 -11.47 12.29
CA ALA A 200 -4.50 -11.28 12.34
C ALA A 200 -3.99 -11.20 13.79
N GLU A 201 -4.73 -10.52 14.66
CA GLU A 201 -4.46 -10.46 16.10
C GLU A 201 -4.54 -11.86 16.75
N ARG A 202 -5.55 -12.67 16.43
CA ARG A 202 -5.65 -14.06 16.93
C ARG A 202 -4.46 -14.91 16.51
N VAL A 203 -4.02 -14.79 15.25
CA VAL A 203 -2.83 -15.50 14.75
C VAL A 203 -1.58 -15.05 15.51
N LEU A 204 -1.43 -13.75 15.81
CA LEU A 204 -0.35 -13.24 16.65
C LEU A 204 -0.42 -13.75 18.10
N GLN A 205 -1.61 -13.80 18.70
CA GLN A 205 -1.80 -14.36 20.05
C GLN A 205 -1.39 -15.84 20.10
N ASN A 206 -1.78 -16.62 19.10
CA ASN A 206 -1.36 -18.04 18.99
C ASN A 206 0.17 -18.16 18.91
N MET A 207 0.82 -17.31 18.12
CA MET A 207 2.27 -17.24 18.00
C MET A 207 2.95 -16.93 19.35
N VAL A 208 2.43 -15.94 20.10
CA VAL A 208 2.95 -15.55 21.42
C VAL A 208 2.74 -16.65 22.46
N ASN A 209 1.58 -17.29 22.48
CA ASN A 209 1.28 -18.38 23.42
C ASN A 209 2.21 -19.57 23.21
N ARG A 210 2.51 -19.93 21.95
CA ARG A 210 3.46 -20.99 21.62
C ARG A 210 4.90 -20.65 22.01
N HIS A 211 5.31 -19.39 21.86
CA HIS A 211 6.60 -18.92 22.37
C HIS A 211 6.74 -19.11 23.89
N GLY A 212 5.68 -18.75 24.64
CA GLY A 212 5.65 -18.88 26.10
C GLY A 212 5.75 -20.33 26.58
N GLN A 213 5.12 -21.27 25.87
CA GLN A 213 5.18 -22.70 26.19
C GLN A 213 6.52 -23.37 25.80
N GLY A 214 7.24 -22.82 24.80
CA GLY A 214 8.51 -23.37 24.30
C GLY A 214 9.78 -22.85 24.99
N SER A 215 9.70 -21.77 25.78
CA SER A 215 10.88 -21.13 26.41
C SER A 215 11.62 -21.98 27.44
N ASN A 216 11.04 -23.10 27.89
CA ASN A 216 11.69 -24.05 28.81
C ASN A 216 12.46 -25.18 28.10
N SER A 217 12.55 -25.14 26.77
CA SER A 217 13.25 -26.16 25.97
C SER A 217 14.44 -25.54 25.24
N ASN A 218 15.63 -26.15 25.37
CA ASN A 218 16.89 -25.70 24.77
C ASN A 218 16.95 -25.86 23.23
N HIS A 219 15.83 -25.77 22.51
CA HIS A 219 15.79 -25.90 21.06
C HIS A 219 15.80 -24.54 20.38
N GLU A 220 16.69 -24.36 19.40
CA GLU A 220 16.80 -23.17 18.54
C GLU A 220 15.53 -22.88 17.70
N ASP A 221 14.57 -23.81 17.63
CA ASP A 221 13.35 -23.74 16.81
C ASP A 221 12.10 -23.23 17.56
N VAL A 222 12.23 -22.31 18.52
CA VAL A 222 11.07 -21.68 19.16
C VAL A 222 10.51 -20.59 18.22
N VAL A 223 9.20 -20.62 17.97
CA VAL A 223 8.49 -19.55 17.24
C VAL A 223 8.57 -18.28 18.07
N LYS A 224 9.30 -17.27 17.59
CA LYS A 224 9.51 -16.00 18.32
C LYS A 224 8.70 -14.88 17.68
N PRO A 225 7.76 -14.25 18.41
CA PRO A 225 7.09 -13.05 17.94
C PRO A 225 8.11 -11.91 17.85
N THR A 226 7.97 -11.06 16.85
CA THR A 226 8.86 -9.93 16.59
C THR A 226 8.07 -8.63 16.48
N THR A 227 8.75 -7.50 16.63
CA THR A 227 8.18 -6.16 16.36
C THR A 227 7.49 -6.07 15.00
N ILE A 228 7.97 -6.78 13.97
CA ILE A 228 7.33 -6.81 12.63
C ILE A 228 5.93 -7.41 12.71
N ASN A 229 5.73 -8.48 13.49
CA ASN A 229 4.43 -9.13 13.59
C ASN A 229 3.40 -8.20 14.27
N PHE A 230 3.81 -7.54 15.36
CA PHE A 230 2.99 -6.53 16.05
C PHE A 230 2.67 -5.34 15.16
N ASN A 231 3.67 -4.74 14.51
CA ASN A 231 3.49 -3.60 13.62
C ASN A 231 2.54 -3.94 12.46
N THR A 232 2.57 -5.16 11.94
CA THR A 232 1.67 -5.62 10.88
C THR A 232 0.21 -5.74 11.37
N VAL A 233 -0.01 -6.24 12.58
CA VAL A 233 -1.36 -6.30 13.19
C VAL A 233 -1.88 -4.89 13.52
N LEU A 234 -1.03 -4.01 14.05
CA LEU A 234 -1.38 -2.60 14.32
C LEU A 234 -1.77 -1.87 13.04
N ASP A 235 -1.02 -2.05 11.95
CA ASP A 235 -1.34 -1.50 10.63
C ASP A 235 -2.68 -2.04 10.09
N ALA A 236 -2.97 -3.32 10.32
CA ALA A 236 -4.25 -3.92 9.98
C ALA A 236 -5.41 -3.27 10.74
N TRP A 237 -5.26 -3.05 12.05
CA TRP A 237 -6.27 -2.35 12.87
C TRP A 237 -6.45 -0.90 12.41
N ALA A 238 -5.37 -0.16 12.16
CA ALA A 238 -5.43 1.21 11.66
C ALA A 238 -6.18 1.32 10.32
N LYS A 239 -6.06 0.31 9.45
CA LYS A 239 -6.71 0.25 8.14
C LYS A 239 -8.09 -0.41 8.15
N SER A 240 -8.52 -1.01 9.27
CA SER A 240 -9.77 -1.78 9.37
C SER A 240 -11.05 -0.95 9.21
N GLY A 241 -10.98 0.36 9.46
CA GLY A 241 -12.16 1.24 9.46
C GLY A 241 -13.08 1.06 10.68
N GLY A 242 -12.65 0.34 11.72
CA GLY A 242 -13.42 0.11 12.96
C GLY A 242 -13.58 1.34 13.88
N GLY A 243 -13.28 2.54 13.40
CA GLY A 243 -13.45 3.80 14.14
C GLY A 243 -12.65 3.84 15.45
N ARG A 244 -13.27 4.38 16.51
CA ARG A 244 -12.67 4.47 17.85
C ARG A 244 -12.27 3.10 18.42
N ALA A 245 -13.11 2.08 18.27
CA ALA A 245 -12.82 0.75 18.82
C ALA A 245 -11.52 0.17 18.22
N ALA A 246 -11.28 0.35 16.92
CA ALA A 246 -10.03 -0.09 16.29
C ALA A 246 -8.80 0.67 16.83
N ALA A 247 -8.94 1.95 17.16
CA ALA A 247 -7.84 2.74 17.75
C ALA A 247 -7.55 2.34 19.20
N GLU A 248 -8.58 2.09 20.01
CA GLU A 248 -8.44 1.56 21.38
C GLU A 248 -7.78 0.17 21.36
N ARG A 249 -8.18 -0.72 20.43
CA ARG A 249 -7.50 -2.02 20.23
C ARG A 249 -6.03 -1.84 19.85
N ALA A 250 -5.68 -0.87 19.02
CA ALA A 250 -4.29 -0.61 18.66
C ALA A 250 -3.45 -0.17 19.87
N GLU A 251 -4.01 0.64 20.78
CA GLU A 251 -3.35 0.98 22.04
C GLU A 251 -3.19 -0.24 22.97
N GLU A 252 -4.22 -1.08 23.10
CA GLU A 252 -4.13 -2.30 23.90
C GLU A 252 -3.03 -3.26 23.39
N ILE A 253 -2.84 -3.33 22.07
CA ILE A 253 -1.78 -4.14 21.47
C ILE A 253 -0.40 -3.52 21.74
N LEU A 254 -0.26 -2.19 21.71
CA LEU A 254 0.97 -1.51 22.12
C LEU A 254 1.30 -1.78 23.59
N GLU A 255 0.31 -1.71 24.49
CA GLU A 255 0.49 -2.06 25.90
C GLU A 255 0.87 -3.53 26.08
N TRP A 256 0.26 -4.43 25.32
CA TRP A 256 0.62 -5.84 25.32
C TRP A 256 2.06 -6.07 24.88
N MET A 257 2.49 -5.38 23.84
CA MET A 257 3.87 -5.41 23.33
C MET A 257 4.87 -4.89 24.37
N ASP A 258 4.57 -3.77 25.04
CA ASP A 258 5.39 -3.23 26.13
C ASP A 258 5.47 -4.20 27.33
N ARG A 259 4.35 -4.84 27.71
CA ARG A 259 4.34 -5.87 28.77
C ARG A 259 5.26 -7.06 28.41
N LEU A 260 5.19 -7.55 27.18
CA LEU A 260 6.06 -8.66 26.73
C LEU A 260 7.53 -8.24 26.73
N HIS A 261 7.83 -7.01 26.31
CA HIS A 261 9.19 -6.48 26.34
C HIS A 261 9.74 -6.40 27.77
N LYS A 262 8.96 -5.85 28.70
CA LYS A 262 9.31 -5.75 30.12
C LYS A 262 9.43 -7.13 30.79
N ALA A 263 8.69 -8.13 30.32
CA ALA A 263 8.82 -9.52 30.76
C ALA A 263 10.08 -10.24 30.22
N GLY A 264 10.93 -9.55 29.45
CA GLY A 264 12.22 -10.05 29.00
C GLY A 264 12.29 -10.43 27.51
N ASN A 265 11.19 -10.32 26.76
CA ASN A 265 11.22 -10.56 25.32
C ASN A 265 11.81 -9.33 24.57
N LYS A 266 13.10 -9.39 24.28
CA LYS A 266 13.81 -8.28 23.62
C LYS A 266 13.40 -8.07 22.15
N ASP A 267 12.82 -9.09 21.50
CA ASP A 267 12.46 -9.08 20.08
C ASP A 267 11.15 -8.35 19.77
N VAL A 268 10.40 -7.96 20.80
CA VAL A 268 9.10 -7.26 20.71
C VAL A 268 9.14 -5.87 21.33
N LYS A 269 10.29 -5.20 21.30
CA LYS A 269 10.41 -3.83 21.80
C LYS A 269 9.67 -2.83 20.89
N PRO A 270 8.74 -2.00 21.41
CA PRO A 270 8.08 -0.96 20.62
C PRO A 270 9.08 0.02 20.02
N ASP A 271 8.88 0.36 18.74
CA ASP A 271 9.69 1.31 17.98
C ASP A 271 8.83 2.43 17.37
N THR A 272 9.48 3.36 16.66
CA THR A 272 8.78 4.47 15.97
C THR A 272 7.68 3.96 15.03
N ILE A 273 7.85 2.81 14.37
CA ILE A 273 6.82 2.22 13.50
C ILE A 273 5.61 1.76 14.33
N THR A 274 5.84 1.13 15.50
CA THR A 274 4.78 0.71 16.43
C THR A 274 3.91 1.90 16.83
N PHE A 275 4.52 2.98 17.31
CA PHE A 275 3.78 4.18 17.73
C PHE A 275 3.09 4.88 16.55
N ASN A 276 3.76 4.98 15.40
CA ASN A 276 3.19 5.54 14.18
C ASN A 276 1.94 4.77 13.72
N ALA A 277 1.88 3.44 13.89
CA ALA A 277 0.71 2.64 13.56
C ALA A 277 -0.48 2.94 14.49
N VAL A 278 -0.24 3.09 15.79
CA VAL A 278 -1.28 3.49 16.77
C VAL A 278 -1.77 4.92 16.49
N LEU A 279 -0.85 5.84 16.17
CA LEU A 279 -1.18 7.20 15.74
C LEU A 279 -2.05 7.21 14.47
N ASP A 280 -1.73 6.40 13.46
CA ASP A 280 -2.54 6.30 12.23
C ASP A 280 -3.92 5.71 12.54
N ALA A 281 -4.02 4.76 13.49
CA ALA A 281 -5.31 4.22 13.94
C ALA A 281 -6.21 5.31 14.54
N TRP A 282 -5.68 6.14 15.44
CA TRP A 282 -6.41 7.30 15.96
C TRP A 282 -6.75 8.32 14.86
N ALA A 283 -5.80 8.68 14.01
CA ALA A 283 -6.00 9.64 12.91
C ALA A 283 -7.05 9.18 11.88
N ARG A 284 -7.39 7.89 11.84
CA ARG A 284 -8.42 7.29 10.99
C ARG A 284 -9.71 6.94 11.72
N SER A 285 -9.71 6.95 13.05
CA SER A 285 -10.86 6.57 13.88
C SER A 285 -12.11 7.43 13.64
N GLY A 286 -11.92 8.68 13.20
CA GLY A 286 -13.00 9.68 13.13
C GLY A 286 -13.50 10.12 14.51
N ASP A 287 -12.83 9.69 15.58
CA ASP A 287 -13.17 10.08 16.94
C ASP A 287 -12.82 11.55 17.20
N ARG A 288 -13.63 12.25 18.00
CA ARG A 288 -13.42 13.67 18.30
C ARG A 288 -12.18 13.92 19.14
N MET A 289 -11.78 12.96 19.97
CA MET A 289 -10.58 13.02 20.80
C MET A 289 -9.35 12.44 20.10
N ALA A 290 -9.48 11.94 18.87
CA ALA A 290 -8.36 11.44 18.07
C ALA A 290 -7.14 12.38 18.02
N PRO A 291 -7.26 13.69 17.72
CA PRO A 291 -6.09 14.57 17.70
C PRO A 291 -5.43 14.71 19.08
N HIS A 292 -6.21 14.76 20.15
CA HIS A 292 -5.71 14.85 21.52
C HIS A 292 -4.99 13.57 21.96
N ARG A 293 -5.55 12.39 21.63
CA ARG A 293 -4.87 11.10 21.84
C ARG A 293 -3.59 11.02 21.03
N ALA A 294 -3.61 11.49 19.78
CA ALA A 294 -2.40 11.55 18.95
C ALA A 294 -1.31 12.46 19.54
N GLU A 295 -1.67 13.61 20.14
CA GLU A 295 -0.70 14.44 20.88
C GLU A 295 -0.15 13.72 22.11
N GLN A 296 -1.00 13.05 22.89
CA GLN A 296 -0.56 12.29 24.07
C GLN A 296 0.43 11.19 23.69
N ILE A 297 0.19 10.46 22.60
CA ILE A 297 1.11 9.44 22.09
C ILE A 297 2.43 10.07 21.66
N LEU A 298 2.41 11.19 20.94
CA LEU A 298 3.64 11.90 20.55
C LEU A 298 4.44 12.37 21.78
N HIS A 299 3.77 12.92 22.80
CA HIS A 299 4.43 13.31 24.05
C HIS A 299 5.07 12.11 24.75
N HIS A 300 4.36 10.97 24.78
CA HIS A 300 4.91 9.75 25.34
C HIS A 300 6.14 9.24 24.57
N MET A 301 6.12 9.30 23.23
CA MET A 301 7.30 9.00 22.41
C MET A 301 8.48 9.92 22.73
N ASP A 302 8.23 11.23 22.86
CA ASP A 302 9.24 12.23 23.22
C ASP A 302 9.85 11.95 24.60
N ASP A 303 9.03 11.59 25.59
CA ASP A 303 9.49 11.28 26.95
C ASP A 303 10.33 10.01 26.98
N LEU A 304 9.90 8.96 26.27
CA LEU A 304 10.69 7.74 26.12
C LEU A 304 12.02 7.98 25.38
N TYR A 305 12.01 8.83 24.35
CA TYR A 305 13.22 9.21 23.63
C TYR A 305 14.20 9.96 24.53
N LYS A 306 13.72 10.95 25.30
CA LYS A 306 14.52 11.70 26.29
C LYS A 306 15.04 10.81 27.42
N ALA A 307 14.28 9.78 27.82
CA ALA A 307 14.71 8.76 28.77
C ALA A 307 15.77 7.79 28.21
N GLY A 308 16.20 7.97 26.95
CA GLY A 308 17.30 7.23 26.33
C GLY A 308 16.86 6.15 25.34
N ASN A 309 15.56 5.96 25.10
CA ASN A 309 15.07 5.01 24.11
C ASN A 309 15.15 5.59 22.70
N LYS A 310 16.33 5.49 22.06
CA LYS A 310 16.55 6.02 20.71
C LYS A 310 15.65 5.40 19.62
N MET A 311 15.07 4.22 19.86
CA MET A 311 14.25 3.48 18.89
C MET A 311 12.83 4.05 18.70
N VAL A 312 12.40 4.97 19.56
CA VAL A 312 11.05 5.56 19.52
C VAL A 312 11.08 7.05 19.16
N LYS A 313 12.19 7.54 18.61
CA LYS A 313 12.34 8.93 18.19
C LYS A 313 11.23 9.29 17.19
N PRO A 314 10.41 10.32 17.45
CA PRO A 314 9.46 10.83 16.47
C PRO A 314 10.17 11.30 15.19
N ASP A 315 9.55 11.05 14.03
CA ASP A 315 10.07 11.44 12.73
C ASP A 315 9.05 12.26 11.92
N THR A 316 9.43 12.70 10.71
CA THR A 316 8.52 13.39 9.78
C THR A 316 7.19 12.65 9.57
N TYR A 317 7.17 11.31 9.59
CA TYR A 317 5.93 10.56 9.46
C TYR A 317 5.04 10.70 10.70
N THR A 318 5.61 10.65 11.91
CA THR A 318 4.91 10.87 13.18
C THR A 318 4.18 12.22 13.16
N TYR A 319 4.89 13.31 12.83
CA TYR A 319 4.32 14.65 12.78
C TYR A 319 3.27 14.80 11.68
N ASN A 320 3.52 14.24 10.49
CA ASN A 320 2.53 14.27 9.41
C ASN A 320 1.23 13.55 9.81
N THR A 321 1.33 12.46 10.55
CA THR A 321 0.17 11.70 11.04
C THR A 321 -0.62 12.52 12.07
N LEU A 322 0.06 13.20 12.99
CA LEU A 322 -0.58 14.11 13.95
C LEU A 322 -1.24 15.31 13.27
N ILE A 323 -0.56 15.97 12.32
CA ILE A 323 -1.13 17.09 11.55
C ILE A 323 -2.38 16.63 10.79
N ASN A 324 -2.34 15.43 10.20
CA ASN A 324 -3.50 14.85 9.53
C ASN A 324 -4.65 14.51 10.49
N ALA A 325 -4.37 14.09 11.74
CA ALA A 325 -5.39 13.91 12.76
C ALA A 325 -6.08 15.24 13.11
N TRP A 326 -5.30 16.31 13.30
CA TRP A 326 -5.83 17.67 13.46
C TRP A 326 -6.62 18.15 12.23
N ALA A 327 -6.12 17.91 11.02
CA ALA A 327 -6.78 18.31 9.77
C ALA A 327 -8.15 17.63 9.56
N LYS A 328 -8.33 16.43 10.10
CA LYS A 328 -9.60 15.70 10.08
C LYS A 328 -10.51 16.03 11.26
N SER A 329 -9.99 16.73 12.28
CA SER A 329 -10.79 17.17 13.41
C SER A 329 -11.76 18.27 12.97
N GLY A 330 -13.02 18.15 13.41
CA GLY A 330 -14.03 19.19 13.27
C GLY A 330 -14.01 20.22 14.41
N GLU A 331 -13.01 20.15 15.29
CA GLU A 331 -12.87 21.06 16.42
C GLU A 331 -12.39 22.46 15.99
N ARG A 332 -12.88 23.48 16.69
CA ARG A 332 -12.43 24.86 16.48
C ARG A 332 -10.99 25.02 16.95
N GLY A 333 -10.16 25.67 16.14
CA GLY A 333 -8.73 25.83 16.38
C GLY A 333 -7.89 24.67 15.85
N SER A 334 -8.49 23.65 15.22
CA SER A 334 -7.75 22.49 14.72
C SER A 334 -6.69 22.87 13.68
N ALA A 335 -6.97 23.84 12.81
CA ALA A 335 -6.02 24.34 11.84
C ALA A 335 -4.85 25.10 12.49
N ALA A 336 -5.13 25.95 13.49
CA ALA A 336 -4.10 26.63 14.25
C ALA A 336 -3.22 25.65 15.04
N ARG A 337 -3.80 24.57 15.58
CA ARG A 337 -3.04 23.47 16.21
C ARG A 337 -2.17 22.73 15.20
N ALA A 338 -2.71 22.37 14.02
CA ALA A 338 -1.94 21.75 12.95
C ALA A 338 -0.74 22.61 12.52
N GLU A 339 -0.94 23.92 12.39
CA GLU A 339 0.12 24.87 12.06
C GLU A 339 1.15 25.01 13.20
N HIS A 340 0.69 25.01 14.46
CA HIS A 340 1.60 25.00 15.61
C HIS A 340 2.51 23.77 15.62
N VAL A 341 1.97 22.59 15.29
CA VAL A 341 2.75 21.34 15.19
C VAL A 341 3.81 21.44 14.08
N LEU A 342 3.48 22.03 12.92
CA LEU A 342 4.47 22.35 11.88
C LEU A 342 5.57 23.29 12.40
N GLY A 343 5.21 24.34 13.14
CA GLY A 343 6.19 25.26 13.74
C GLY A 343 7.09 24.60 14.79
N VAL A 344 6.61 23.59 15.54
CA VAL A 344 7.46 22.76 16.42
C VAL A 344 8.46 21.97 15.59
N MET A 345 8.00 21.35 14.50
CA MET A 345 8.81 20.54 13.60
C MET A 345 9.90 21.37 12.91
N GLU A 346 9.56 22.56 12.39
CA GLU A 346 10.51 23.52 11.81
C GLU A 346 11.58 23.99 12.80
N ARG A 347 11.20 24.23 14.06
CA ARG A 347 12.15 24.61 15.12
C ARG A 347 13.14 23.48 15.40
N ARG A 348 12.66 22.25 15.60
CA ARG A 348 13.53 21.08 15.84
C ARG A 348 14.49 20.82 14.68
N PHE A 349 14.02 21.01 13.44
CA PHE A 349 14.88 20.92 12.27
C PHE A 349 15.97 22.01 12.26
N ARG A 350 15.61 23.24 12.59
CA ARG A 350 16.56 24.37 12.70
C ARG A 350 17.58 24.17 13.81
N ASP A 351 17.19 23.51 14.89
CA ASP A 351 18.08 23.14 16.01
C ASP A 351 19.05 21.99 15.64
N GLY A 352 19.01 21.50 14.40
CA GLY A 352 19.98 20.56 13.83
C GLY A 352 19.45 19.13 13.67
N ASP A 353 18.21 18.85 14.08
CA ASP A 353 17.66 17.51 14.01
C ASP A 353 17.00 17.24 12.65
N LYS A 354 17.74 16.55 11.77
CA LYS A 354 17.32 16.25 10.39
C LYS A 354 16.07 15.37 10.31
N ASP A 355 15.75 14.58 11.33
CA ASP A 355 14.59 13.68 11.33
C ASP A 355 13.26 14.44 11.44
N TYR A 356 13.31 15.73 11.77
CA TYR A 356 12.15 16.62 11.87
C TYR A 356 12.02 17.53 10.65
N LYS A 357 12.74 17.29 9.54
CA LYS A 357 12.63 18.12 8.34
C LYS A 357 11.20 18.08 7.77
N PRO A 358 10.47 19.20 7.71
CA PRO A 358 9.17 19.25 7.03
C PRO A 358 9.35 19.00 5.54
N ASN A 359 8.37 18.35 4.92
CA ASN A 359 8.35 18.16 3.46
C ASN A 359 7.06 18.71 2.84
N THR A 360 6.91 18.58 1.52
CA THR A 360 5.72 19.04 0.79
C THR A 360 4.43 18.44 1.37
N ARG A 361 4.45 17.18 1.84
CA ARG A 361 3.29 16.54 2.47
C ARG A 361 2.94 17.19 3.81
N THR A 362 3.93 17.56 4.63
CA THR A 362 3.72 18.25 5.92
C THR A 362 2.93 19.54 5.72
N HIS A 363 3.42 20.42 4.85
CA HIS A 363 2.78 21.70 4.60
C HIS A 363 1.41 21.55 3.92
N THR A 364 1.30 20.64 2.94
CA THR A 364 0.00 20.35 2.30
C THR A 364 -1.03 19.87 3.31
N SER A 365 -0.62 19.09 4.33
CA SER A 365 -1.53 18.61 5.39
C SER A 365 -2.01 19.75 6.30
N VAL A 366 -1.17 20.77 6.55
CA VAL A 366 -1.56 21.99 7.30
C VAL A 366 -2.51 22.86 6.47
N ILE A 367 -2.22 23.03 5.17
CA ILE A 367 -3.13 23.73 4.25
C ILE A 367 -4.49 23.04 4.20
N ASP A 368 -4.51 21.70 4.14
CA ASP A 368 -5.73 20.89 4.22
C ASP A 368 -6.48 21.10 5.54
N ALA A 369 -5.79 21.28 6.66
CA ALA A 369 -6.40 21.59 7.95
C ALA A 369 -7.11 22.95 7.90
N TRP A 370 -6.43 23.98 7.38
CA TRP A 370 -7.05 25.28 7.14
C TRP A 370 -8.26 25.17 6.22
N ALA A 371 -8.16 24.44 5.12
CA ALA A 371 -9.25 24.24 4.16
C ALA A 371 -10.50 23.60 4.79
N LYS A 372 -10.32 22.70 5.76
CA LYS A 372 -11.43 21.97 6.43
C LYS A 372 -11.98 22.71 7.65
N SER A 373 -11.19 23.59 8.27
CA SER A 373 -11.57 24.32 9.50
C SER A 373 -12.84 25.17 9.33
N GLY A 374 -12.97 25.83 8.17
CA GLY A 374 -14.00 26.86 7.95
C GLY A 374 -13.85 28.08 8.87
N GLU A 375 -12.65 28.30 9.41
CA GLU A 375 -12.31 29.47 10.24
C GLU A 375 -12.13 30.75 9.39
N PRO A 376 -12.34 31.94 9.99
CA PRO A 376 -12.06 33.21 9.31
C PRO A 376 -10.60 33.30 8.84
N GLY A 377 -10.39 33.78 7.62
CA GLY A 377 -9.07 33.92 7.02
C GLY A 377 -8.40 32.61 6.59
N ALA A 378 -9.08 31.46 6.61
CA ALA A 378 -8.50 30.17 6.27
C ALA A 378 -7.84 30.14 4.87
N ALA A 379 -8.49 30.71 3.85
CA ALA A 379 -7.93 30.81 2.50
C ALA A 379 -6.63 31.64 2.45
N LYS A 380 -6.59 32.74 3.20
CA LYS A 380 -5.41 33.61 3.31
C LYS A 380 -4.26 32.93 4.03
N ARG A 381 -4.54 32.20 5.11
CA ARG A 381 -3.53 31.40 5.82
C ARG A 381 -2.97 30.29 4.93
N ALA A 382 -3.84 29.58 4.19
CA ALA A 382 -3.44 28.58 3.22
C ALA A 382 -2.50 29.14 2.14
N GLU A 383 -2.82 30.32 1.59
CA GLU A 383 -1.96 31.02 0.63
C GLU A 383 -0.61 31.40 1.24
N GLN A 384 -0.59 31.96 2.45
CA GLN A 384 0.64 32.35 3.14
C GLN A 384 1.60 31.17 3.31
N ILE A 385 1.09 29.99 3.66
CA ILE A 385 1.90 28.77 3.80
C ILE A 385 2.47 28.36 2.44
N LEU A 386 1.65 28.33 1.38
CA LEU A 386 2.12 28.00 0.02
C LEU A 386 3.23 28.94 -0.44
N MET A 387 3.06 30.25 -0.23
CA MET A 387 4.05 31.26 -0.61
C MET A 387 5.33 31.13 0.22
N ALA A 388 5.22 30.88 1.53
CA ALA A 388 6.37 30.63 2.39
C ALA A 388 7.18 29.39 1.94
N MET A 389 6.51 28.31 1.55
CA MET A 389 7.17 27.14 0.95
C MET A 389 7.91 27.51 -0.34
N HIS A 390 7.27 28.28 -1.23
CA HIS A 390 7.89 28.69 -2.49
C HIS A 390 9.13 29.55 -2.27
N THR A 391 9.05 30.56 -1.39
CA THR A 391 10.18 31.41 -1.03
C THR A 391 11.30 30.61 -0.36
N ASN A 392 10.98 29.66 0.51
CA ASN A 392 11.99 28.79 1.11
C ASN A 392 12.68 27.90 0.07
N PHE A 393 11.94 27.32 -0.87
CA PHE A 393 12.52 26.56 -1.97
C PHE A 393 13.45 27.43 -2.84
N GLN A 394 13.02 28.63 -3.22
CA GLN A 394 13.85 29.56 -4.00
C GLN A 394 15.15 29.94 -3.27
N ARG A 395 15.08 30.10 -1.94
CA ARG A 395 16.25 30.48 -1.12
C ARG A 395 17.22 29.32 -0.89
N THR A 396 16.72 28.10 -0.72
CA THR A 396 17.52 26.95 -0.26
C THR A 396 17.82 25.93 -1.36
N GLY A 397 17.04 25.92 -2.44
CA GLY A 397 17.07 24.86 -3.45
C GLY A 397 16.52 23.52 -2.97
N ASP A 398 15.91 23.45 -1.78
CA ASP A 398 15.50 22.20 -1.16
C ASP A 398 14.26 21.59 -1.82
N SER A 399 14.47 20.58 -2.66
CA SER A 399 13.39 19.89 -3.39
C SER A 399 12.34 19.25 -2.48
N ASP A 400 12.67 18.90 -1.24
CA ASP A 400 11.74 18.23 -0.32
C ASP A 400 10.60 19.14 0.15
N THR A 401 10.81 20.45 0.12
CA THR A 401 9.81 21.47 0.51
C THR A 401 9.18 22.16 -0.69
N LYS A 402 9.58 21.79 -1.92
CA LYS A 402 9.07 22.40 -3.15
C LYS A 402 7.55 22.22 -3.25
N PRO A 403 6.78 23.32 -3.38
CA PRO A 403 5.36 23.25 -3.72
C PRO A 403 5.10 22.49 -5.01
N ASN A 404 3.99 21.76 -5.07
CA ASN A 404 3.53 21.10 -6.29
C ASN A 404 2.05 21.40 -6.55
N VAL A 405 1.50 20.83 -7.62
CA VAL A 405 0.09 21.05 -8.01
C VAL A 405 -0.89 20.62 -6.91
N HIS A 406 -0.56 19.60 -6.11
CA HIS A 406 -1.40 19.17 -5.00
C HIS A 406 -1.44 20.20 -3.87
N THR A 407 -0.30 20.80 -3.52
CA THR A 407 -0.23 21.88 -2.52
C THR A 407 -1.02 23.10 -2.97
N ALA A 408 -0.93 23.47 -4.25
CA ALA A 408 -1.69 24.58 -4.82
C ALA A 408 -3.20 24.29 -4.84
N ASN A 409 -3.59 23.08 -5.25
CA ASN A 409 -4.97 22.62 -5.23
C ASN A 409 -5.56 22.61 -3.81
N ALA A 410 -4.75 22.33 -2.78
CA ALA A 410 -5.18 22.41 -1.39
C ALA A 410 -5.52 23.87 -0.98
N VAL A 411 -4.79 24.87 -1.47
CA VAL A 411 -5.14 26.29 -1.27
C VAL A 411 -6.44 26.64 -2.00
N CYS A 412 -6.58 26.24 -3.26
CA CYS A 412 -7.82 26.46 -4.01
C CYS A 412 -9.03 25.78 -3.34
N ASN A 413 -8.84 24.61 -2.72
CA ASN A 413 -9.85 23.96 -1.90
C ASN A 413 -10.22 24.81 -0.68
N ALA A 414 -9.23 25.38 0.02
CA ALA A 414 -9.50 26.30 1.13
C ALA A 414 -10.37 27.49 0.68
N CYS A 415 -10.09 28.04 -0.50
CA CYS A 415 -10.93 29.07 -1.11
C CYS A 415 -12.34 28.56 -1.38
N ALA A 416 -12.49 27.42 -2.05
CA ALA A 416 -13.79 26.86 -2.45
C ALA A 416 -14.74 26.56 -1.27
N PHE A 417 -14.19 26.26 -0.08
CA PHE A 417 -14.95 25.95 1.13
C PHE A 417 -15.04 27.12 2.13
N THR A 418 -14.74 28.35 1.69
CA THR A 418 -14.87 29.56 2.52
C THR A 418 -16.32 29.75 2.98
N LYS A 419 -16.55 29.64 4.29
CA LYS A 419 -17.89 29.77 4.90
C LYS A 419 -18.24 31.21 5.27
N ILE A 420 -17.23 32.00 5.61
CA ILE A 420 -17.39 33.38 6.08
C ILE A 420 -17.64 34.30 4.88
N GLU A 421 -18.73 35.04 4.93
CA GLU A 421 -19.17 35.88 3.80
C GLU A 421 -18.18 37.02 3.49
N SER A 422 -17.63 37.67 4.52
CA SER A 422 -16.62 38.72 4.38
C SER A 422 -15.37 38.27 3.63
N ASP A 423 -15.05 36.97 3.70
CA ASP A 423 -13.82 36.41 3.15
C ASP A 423 -14.00 35.89 1.71
N ARG A 424 -15.24 35.79 1.21
CA ARG A 424 -15.52 35.17 -0.09
C ARG A 424 -14.82 35.87 -1.26
N MET A 425 -14.81 37.20 -1.27
CA MET A 425 -14.18 37.96 -2.35
C MET A 425 -12.65 37.81 -2.32
N GLU A 426 -12.05 37.86 -1.13
CA GLU A 426 -10.61 37.63 -0.95
C GLU A 426 -10.25 36.19 -1.37
N ALA A 427 -11.03 35.19 -0.95
CA ALA A 427 -10.84 33.79 -1.33
C ALA A 427 -10.96 33.55 -2.84
N LEU A 428 -11.89 34.22 -3.52
CA LEU A 428 -12.03 34.18 -4.98
C LEU A 428 -10.76 34.71 -5.67
N THR A 429 -10.26 35.86 -5.21
CA THR A 429 -9.03 36.46 -5.75
C THR A 429 -7.81 35.58 -5.50
N ILE A 430 -7.69 34.99 -4.30
CA ILE A 430 -6.61 34.06 -3.97
C ILE A 430 -6.64 32.84 -4.90
N ALA A 431 -7.81 32.25 -5.15
CA ALA A 431 -7.91 31.05 -5.99
C ALA A 431 -7.40 31.30 -7.42
N PHE A 432 -7.76 32.43 -8.04
CA PHE A 432 -7.27 32.78 -9.37
C PHE A 432 -5.79 33.18 -9.36
N ARG A 433 -5.32 33.88 -8.33
CA ARG A 433 -3.89 34.17 -8.17
C ARG A 433 -3.05 32.90 -8.07
N VAL A 434 -3.50 31.90 -7.30
CA VAL A 434 -2.84 30.60 -7.20
C VAL A 434 -2.91 29.85 -8.53
N PHE A 435 -4.01 29.93 -9.27
CA PHE A 435 -4.11 29.33 -10.60
C PHE A 435 -3.13 29.95 -11.60
N ASP A 436 -3.03 31.28 -11.64
CA ASP A 436 -2.03 31.98 -12.46
C ASP A 436 -0.61 31.62 -12.05
N TRP A 437 -0.37 31.49 -10.74
CA TRP A 437 0.91 31.02 -10.22
C TRP A 437 1.22 29.58 -10.71
N ILE A 438 0.29 28.62 -10.65
CA ILE A 438 0.48 27.26 -11.20
C ILE A 438 0.90 27.33 -12.67
N ARG A 439 0.23 28.17 -13.47
CA ARG A 439 0.51 28.33 -14.91
C ARG A 439 1.85 29.00 -15.19
N SER A 440 2.36 29.80 -14.26
CA SER A 440 3.67 30.45 -14.37
C SER A 440 4.85 29.52 -14.11
N GLN A 441 4.63 28.38 -13.43
CA GLN A 441 5.70 27.44 -13.11
C GLN A 441 5.95 26.49 -14.28
N SER A 442 7.21 26.35 -14.70
CA SER A 442 7.59 25.51 -15.85
C SER A 442 7.43 24.01 -15.60
N ASP A 443 7.47 23.59 -14.34
CA ASP A 443 7.42 22.18 -13.93
C ASP A 443 6.10 21.78 -13.27
N MET A 444 5.11 22.68 -13.21
CA MET A 444 3.77 22.37 -12.75
C MET A 444 2.80 22.35 -13.93
N ARG A 445 1.84 21.42 -13.89
CA ARG A 445 0.74 21.37 -14.84
C ARG A 445 -0.56 21.21 -14.08
N SER A 446 -1.55 22.01 -14.46
CA SER A 446 -2.93 21.83 -14.03
C SER A 446 -3.41 20.45 -14.47
N ASP A 447 -4.29 19.85 -13.68
CA ASP A 447 -4.95 18.58 -13.98
C ASP A 447 -6.47 18.72 -13.91
N ALA A 448 -7.19 17.64 -14.21
CA ALA A 448 -8.65 17.62 -14.12
C ALA A 448 -9.16 18.01 -12.73
N TYR A 449 -8.39 17.74 -11.67
CA TYR A 449 -8.74 18.07 -10.30
C TYR A 449 -8.61 19.59 -10.06
N THR A 450 -7.57 20.25 -10.55
CA THR A 450 -7.42 21.71 -10.52
C THR A 450 -8.64 22.42 -11.09
N TYR A 451 -9.07 22.05 -12.31
CA TYR A 451 -10.25 22.65 -12.95
C TYR A 451 -11.55 22.37 -12.18
N THR A 452 -11.70 21.16 -11.63
CA THR A 452 -12.86 20.79 -10.80
C THR A 452 -12.97 21.68 -9.55
N ILE A 453 -11.83 22.00 -8.91
CA ILE A 453 -11.79 22.88 -7.74
C ILE A 453 -12.12 24.31 -8.13
N LEU A 454 -11.53 24.85 -9.21
CA LEU A 454 -11.78 26.23 -9.64
C LEU A 454 -13.23 26.47 -10.08
N LEU A 455 -13.86 25.48 -10.73
CA LEU A 455 -15.30 25.52 -10.99
C LEU A 455 -16.10 25.51 -9.69
N SER A 456 -15.64 24.76 -8.68
CA SER A 456 -16.27 24.78 -7.34
C SER A 456 -16.09 26.13 -6.63
N VAL A 457 -14.95 26.80 -6.80
CA VAL A 457 -14.73 28.17 -6.33
C VAL A 457 -15.77 29.11 -6.95
N CYS A 458 -15.92 29.07 -8.28
CA CYS A 458 -16.92 29.89 -8.98
C CYS A 458 -18.35 29.56 -8.54
N ALA A 459 -18.66 28.27 -8.39
CA ALA A 459 -19.98 27.82 -7.98
C ALA A 459 -20.38 28.26 -6.57
N ASN A 460 -19.41 28.29 -5.64
CA ASN A 460 -19.64 28.52 -4.22
C ASN A 460 -19.46 29.99 -3.79
N LEU A 461 -18.52 30.71 -4.40
CA LEU A 461 -18.15 32.06 -3.94
C LEU A 461 -18.83 33.19 -4.71
N LEU A 462 -19.15 32.99 -6.00
CA LEU A 462 -19.85 34.01 -6.78
C LEU A 462 -21.34 34.06 -6.40
N PRO A 463 -21.94 35.26 -6.24
CA PRO A 463 -23.37 35.40 -5.99
C PRO A 463 -24.21 34.72 -7.06
N ARG A 464 -25.29 34.03 -6.67
CA ARG A 464 -26.17 33.33 -7.62
C ARG A 464 -26.85 34.27 -8.61
N GLU A 465 -27.07 35.51 -8.21
CA GLU A 465 -27.66 36.57 -9.04
C GLU A 465 -26.70 37.06 -10.13
N ASP A 466 -25.38 36.96 -9.91
CA ASP A 466 -24.35 37.34 -10.88
C ASP A 466 -24.12 36.22 -11.90
N ARG A 467 -25.17 35.95 -12.69
CA ARG A 467 -25.19 34.92 -13.73
C ARG A 467 -24.11 35.14 -14.78
N LEU A 468 -23.86 36.40 -15.15
CA LEU A 468 -22.89 36.76 -16.18
C LEU A 468 -21.46 36.43 -15.74
N SER A 469 -21.04 36.83 -14.53
CA SER A 469 -19.71 36.49 -14.04
C SER A 469 -19.54 34.98 -13.86
N ARG A 470 -20.56 34.28 -13.34
CA ARG A 470 -20.50 32.80 -13.18
C ARG A 470 -20.30 32.11 -14.53
N TYR A 471 -21.06 32.53 -15.55
CA TYR A 471 -20.92 32.00 -16.90
C TYR A 471 -19.53 32.27 -17.49
N ASN A 472 -19.06 33.52 -17.45
CA ASN A 472 -17.78 33.91 -18.05
C ASN A 472 -16.58 33.16 -17.43
N HIS A 473 -16.55 33.02 -16.09
CA HIS A 473 -15.47 32.28 -15.44
C HIS A 473 -15.57 30.77 -15.72
N ALA A 474 -16.78 30.20 -15.68
CA ALA A 474 -16.99 28.79 -15.96
C ALA A 474 -16.61 28.43 -17.40
N GLN A 475 -16.98 29.28 -18.36
CA GLN A 475 -16.60 29.16 -19.77
C GLN A 475 -15.08 29.20 -19.93
N ALA A 476 -14.40 30.21 -19.39
CA ALA A 476 -12.94 30.34 -19.52
C ALA A 476 -12.17 29.15 -18.92
N LEU A 477 -12.61 28.64 -17.76
CA LEU A 477 -12.05 27.46 -17.13
C LEU A 477 -12.31 26.18 -17.93
N PHE A 478 -13.53 26.02 -18.44
CA PHE A 478 -13.88 24.86 -19.26
C PHE A 478 -13.12 24.84 -20.59
N GLU A 479 -13.03 25.98 -21.26
CA GLU A 479 -12.26 26.18 -22.50
C GLU A 479 -10.78 25.82 -22.30
N SER A 480 -10.19 26.25 -21.18
CA SER A 480 -8.81 25.90 -20.80
C SER A 480 -8.66 24.40 -20.53
N CYS A 481 -9.57 23.81 -19.76
CA CYS A 481 -9.58 22.38 -19.46
C CYS A 481 -9.73 21.51 -20.73
N ARG A 482 -10.61 21.95 -21.64
CA ARG A 482 -10.84 21.36 -22.96
C ARG A 482 -9.57 21.41 -23.81
N LYS A 483 -8.97 22.59 -23.93
CA LYS A 483 -7.71 22.81 -24.67
C LYS A 483 -6.57 21.98 -24.09
N GLU A 484 -6.51 21.78 -22.78
CA GLU A 484 -5.47 20.97 -22.15
C GLU A 484 -5.80 19.47 -22.14
N GLY A 485 -7.02 19.06 -22.47
CA GLY A 485 -7.40 17.65 -22.58
C GLY A 485 -7.63 16.94 -21.24
N TYR A 486 -8.14 17.66 -20.24
CA TYR A 486 -8.40 17.14 -18.88
C TYR A 486 -9.89 17.01 -18.53
N VAL A 487 -10.79 17.08 -19.50
CA VAL A 487 -12.23 16.99 -19.25
C VAL A 487 -12.57 15.55 -18.85
N ASN A 488 -13.21 15.40 -17.69
CA ASN A 488 -13.78 14.15 -17.23
C ASN A 488 -15.16 14.38 -16.62
N ASP A 489 -15.81 13.30 -16.18
CA ASP A 489 -17.15 13.36 -15.58
C ASP A 489 -17.23 14.31 -14.36
N PHE A 490 -16.13 14.45 -13.60
CA PHE A 490 -16.08 15.35 -12.45
C PHE A 490 -16.12 16.82 -12.88
N VAL A 491 -15.36 17.18 -13.91
CA VAL A 491 -15.34 18.53 -14.50
C VAL A 491 -16.72 18.87 -15.05
N LEU A 492 -17.32 17.99 -15.86
CA LEU A 492 -18.66 18.21 -16.44
C LEU A 492 -19.74 18.37 -15.36
N ARG A 493 -19.73 17.48 -14.35
CA ARG A 493 -20.67 17.58 -13.23
C ARG A 493 -20.52 18.89 -12.46
N LYS A 494 -19.30 19.39 -12.26
CA LYS A 494 -19.07 20.69 -11.60
C LYS A 494 -19.42 21.87 -12.49
N LEU A 495 -19.18 21.79 -13.80
CA LEU A 495 -19.63 22.79 -14.75
C LEU A 495 -21.15 22.98 -14.68
N ARG A 496 -21.90 21.87 -14.74
CA ARG A 496 -23.37 21.87 -14.64
C ARG A 496 -23.92 22.43 -13.31
N GLN A 497 -23.12 22.38 -12.22
CA GLN A 497 -23.48 23.03 -10.95
C GLN A 497 -23.20 24.54 -10.94
N THR A 498 -22.34 25.01 -11.86
CA THR A 498 -21.88 26.39 -11.92
C THR A 498 -22.75 27.23 -12.85
N VAL A 499 -23.17 26.69 -13.99
CA VAL A 499 -23.98 27.38 -15.01
C VAL A 499 -25.42 26.84 -15.08
N THR A 500 -26.31 27.50 -15.82
CA THR A 500 -27.67 26.97 -16.06
C THR A 500 -27.63 25.77 -17.03
N GLU A 501 -28.72 25.02 -17.12
CA GLU A 501 -28.80 23.89 -18.06
C GLU A 501 -28.66 24.35 -19.52
N GLU A 502 -29.25 25.49 -19.88
CA GLU A 502 -29.14 26.08 -21.21
C GLU A 502 -27.69 26.45 -21.54
N GLU A 503 -27.00 27.12 -20.63
CA GLU A 503 -25.59 27.50 -20.76
C GLU A 503 -24.67 26.29 -20.81
N TYR A 504 -24.96 25.27 -20.00
CA TYR A 504 -24.22 24.01 -20.01
C TYR A 504 -24.30 23.34 -21.38
N LEU A 505 -25.50 23.27 -21.96
CA LEU A 505 -25.72 22.69 -23.28
C LEU A 505 -25.03 23.51 -24.39
N GLN A 506 -24.97 24.83 -24.23
CA GLN A 506 -24.21 25.71 -25.14
C GLN A 506 -22.70 25.46 -25.05
N LEU A 507 -22.15 25.31 -23.86
CA LEU A 507 -20.70 25.14 -23.65
C LEU A 507 -20.19 23.76 -24.08
N VAL A 508 -20.98 22.72 -23.84
CA VAL A 508 -20.54 21.34 -24.06
C VAL A 508 -20.76 20.89 -25.51
N GLU A 509 -21.64 21.54 -26.27
CA GLU A 509 -21.92 21.27 -27.70
C GLU A 509 -22.17 19.78 -28.07
N TYR A 510 -22.32 18.90 -27.08
CA TYR A 510 -22.40 17.45 -27.21
C TYR A 510 -23.72 16.96 -26.62
N ARG A 511 -24.63 16.49 -27.48
CA ARG A 511 -25.87 15.78 -27.14
C ARG A 511 -25.70 14.29 -27.45
N GLY A 512 -24.93 13.57 -26.64
CA GLY A 512 -24.78 12.12 -26.79
C GLY A 512 -25.63 11.36 -25.78
N ASP A 513 -26.64 10.63 -26.26
CA ASP A 513 -27.46 9.68 -25.49
C ASP A 513 -26.67 8.47 -24.94
N ASN A 514 -25.35 8.43 -25.14
CA ASN A 514 -24.46 7.40 -24.61
C ASN A 514 -23.38 8.05 -23.73
N ALA A 515 -23.50 7.87 -22.41
CA ALA A 515 -22.63 8.43 -21.37
C ALA A 515 -21.16 7.93 -21.39
N HIS A 516 -20.64 7.44 -22.51
CA HIS A 516 -19.37 6.70 -22.57
C HIS A 516 -18.36 7.15 -23.64
N HIS A 517 -18.61 8.15 -24.48
CA HIS A 517 -17.61 8.59 -25.48
C HIS A 517 -17.49 10.13 -25.58
N MET A 518 -16.76 10.74 -24.64
CA MET A 518 -16.25 12.11 -24.78
C MET A 518 -15.20 12.19 -25.92
N PRO A 519 -15.05 13.34 -26.61
CA PRO A 519 -14.00 13.52 -27.61
C PRO A 519 -12.61 13.16 -27.06
N THR A 520 -11.81 12.48 -27.86
CA THR A 520 -10.45 12.07 -27.47
C THR A 520 -9.56 13.27 -27.16
N GLU A 521 -9.75 14.38 -27.87
CA GLU A 521 -9.03 15.64 -27.63
C GLU A 521 -9.35 16.27 -26.26
N TRP A 522 -10.54 16.04 -25.72
CA TRP A 522 -10.97 16.52 -24.40
C TRP A 522 -10.42 15.65 -23.27
N THR A 523 -10.13 14.38 -23.55
CA THR A 523 -9.78 13.36 -22.56
C THR A 523 -8.32 12.89 -22.68
N ARG A 524 -7.54 13.42 -23.62
CA ARG A 524 -6.17 12.96 -23.95
C ARG A 524 -5.20 12.88 -22.77
N ASN A 525 -5.40 13.69 -21.73
CA ASN A 525 -4.56 13.71 -20.53
C ASN A 525 -5.28 13.17 -19.28
N VAL A 526 -6.48 12.61 -19.43
CA VAL A 526 -7.21 11.93 -18.35
C VAL A 526 -6.63 10.52 -18.18
N ARG A 527 -6.04 10.23 -17.02
CA ARG A 527 -5.50 8.89 -16.72
C ARG A 527 -6.63 7.86 -16.57
N GLY A 528 -6.87 7.09 -17.64
CA GLY A 528 -7.34 5.70 -17.64
C GLY A 528 -8.70 5.38 -16.99
N GLY A 529 -9.78 5.57 -17.76
CA GLY A 529 -11.04 4.83 -17.60
C GLY A 529 -10.91 3.36 -18.02
N GLY A 530 -10.01 2.63 -17.35
CA GLY A 530 -9.79 1.20 -17.53
C GLY A 530 -9.83 0.49 -16.18
N GLY A 531 -11.00 -0.06 -15.84
CA GLY A 531 -11.12 -1.22 -14.94
C GLY A 531 -10.34 -1.20 -13.62
N ARG A 532 -10.33 -0.10 -12.86
CA ARG A 532 -10.07 -0.15 -11.41
C ARG A 532 -11.15 0.65 -10.70
N SER A 533 -12.14 -0.06 -10.19
CA SER A 533 -13.09 0.46 -9.21
C SER A 533 -12.28 1.07 -8.06
N TYR A 534 -12.15 2.40 -8.07
CA TYR A 534 -11.81 3.15 -6.87
C TYR A 534 -12.94 2.85 -5.89
N LYS A 535 -12.65 2.01 -4.89
CA LYS A 535 -13.54 1.81 -3.75
C LYS A 535 -13.92 3.19 -3.23
N SER A 536 -15.21 3.49 -3.35
CA SER A 536 -15.91 4.51 -2.58
C SER A 536 -15.53 4.34 -1.11
N ASN A 537 -14.60 5.18 -0.63
CA ASN A 537 -14.54 5.47 0.79
C ASN A 537 -15.72 6.41 1.05
N ASN A 538 -16.75 5.80 1.61
CA ASN A 538 -18.03 6.37 1.97
C ASN A 538 -17.85 7.57 2.92
N SER A 539 -17.65 8.78 2.38
CA SER A 539 -17.98 10.00 3.10
C SER A 539 -19.49 10.17 3.01
N ASN A 540 -20.20 9.65 4.02
CA ASN A 540 -21.61 9.92 4.28
C ASN A 540 -21.86 11.44 4.31
N TRP A 541 -22.11 12.05 3.15
CA TRP A 541 -22.85 13.30 3.05
C TRP A 541 -24.32 12.92 3.10
N SER A 542 -24.79 12.57 4.30
CA SER A 542 -26.21 12.44 4.55
C SER A 542 -26.83 13.83 4.48
N SER A 543 -27.61 14.08 3.45
CA SER A 543 -28.65 15.09 3.40
C SER A 543 -29.70 14.79 4.48
N LYS A 544 -29.43 15.15 5.74
CA LYS A 544 -30.49 15.34 6.73
C LYS A 544 -31.02 16.76 6.59
N SER A 545 -32.11 16.87 5.87
CA SER A 545 -33.04 17.99 5.90
C SER A 545 -33.46 18.26 7.35
N ARG A 546 -32.85 19.27 7.97
CA ARG A 546 -33.43 19.94 9.14
C ARG A 546 -34.59 20.82 8.65
N ARG A 547 -35.77 20.21 8.47
CA ARG A 547 -37.03 20.96 8.57
C ARG A 547 -37.25 21.25 10.05
N ARG A 548 -37.01 22.49 10.47
CA ARG A 548 -37.56 23.06 11.70
C ARG A 548 -39.06 23.27 11.48
N ARG A 549 -39.88 22.65 12.32
CA ARG A 549 -41.07 23.29 12.90
C ARG A 549 -40.75 23.54 14.35
#